data_AF-A0A831U0S2-F1
#
_entry.id   AF-A0A831U0S2-F1
#
_cell.length_a   1.000
_cell.length_b   1.000
_cell.length_c   1.000
_cell.angle_alpha   90.00
_cell.angle_beta   90.00
_cell.angle_gamma   90.00
#
_symmetry.space_group_name_H-M   'P 1'
#
loop_
_entity.id
_entity.type
_entity.pdbx_description
1 polymer ?
#
loop_
_entity_poly.entity_id
_entity_poly.type
_entity_poly.pdbx_seq_one_letter_code
_entity_poly.pdbx_strand_id
1 'polypeptide(L)' 'MPIRDPEKLQLALDHNFRVKICRKCNARNPWDAERCRRCKSRDLRPKRYKK' A
#
# COMPACT_ATOMS: atom_id res chain seq x y z
N MET A 1 -7.09 -17.13 -4.73
CA MET A 1 -5.90 -17.87 -5.23
C MET A 1 -5.24 -18.53 -4.02
N PRO A 2 -5.25 -19.85 -3.85
CA PRO A 2 -4.53 -20.48 -2.76
C PRO A 2 -3.07 -20.60 -3.17
N ILE A 3 -2.30 -19.53 -2.97
CA ILE A 3 -0.85 -19.61 -3.03
C ILE A 3 -0.45 -20.42 -1.80
N ARG A 4 -0.01 -21.66 -1.99
CA ARG A 4 0.40 -22.57 -0.90
C ARG A 4 1.85 -22.33 -0.47
N ASP A 5 2.67 -21.84 -1.38
CA ASP A 5 4.08 -21.53 -1.10
C ASP A 5 4.18 -20.28 -0.21
N PRO A 6 4.80 -20.38 0.99
CA PRO A 6 4.85 -19.27 1.94
C PRO A 6 5.58 -18.04 1.38
N GLU A 7 6.62 -18.22 0.58
CA GLU A 7 7.40 -17.14 -0.02
C GLU A 7 6.59 -16.33 -1.02
N LYS A 8 5.85 -17.01 -1.91
CA LYS A 8 4.98 -16.35 -2.90
C LYS A 8 3.83 -15.62 -2.21
N LEU A 9 3.37 -16.13 -1.06
CA LEU A 9 2.37 -15.49 -0.23
C LEU A 9 2.92 -14.17 0.33
N GLN A 10 4.10 -14.18 0.93
CA GLN A 10 4.77 -12.97 1.44
C GLN A 10 4.98 -11.94 0.34
N LEU A 11 5.48 -12.35 -0.82
CA LEU A 11 5.68 -11.46 -1.98
C LEU A 11 4.36 -10.80 -2.42
N ALA A 12 3.28 -11.57 -2.50
CA ALA A 12 1.97 -11.06 -2.86
C ALA A 12 1.41 -10.10 -1.79
N LEU A 13 1.64 -10.39 -0.51
CA LEU A 13 1.23 -9.52 0.60
C LEU A 13 2.01 -8.21 0.57
N ASP A 14 3.32 -8.25 0.42
CA ASP A 14 4.17 -7.07 0.32
C ASP A 14 3.75 -6.20 -0.87
N HIS A 15 3.61 -6.78 -2.06
CA HIS A 15 3.20 -6.03 -3.25
C HIS A 15 1.82 -5.36 -3.07
N ASN A 16 0.88 -6.00 -2.39
CA ASN A 16 -0.47 -5.47 -2.22
C ASN A 16 -0.64 -4.50 -1.05
N PHE A 17 0.10 -4.68 0.05
CA PHE A 17 -0.12 -3.96 1.30
C PHE A 17 1.01 -3.00 1.67
N ARG A 18 2.22 -3.15 1.14
CA ARG A 18 3.36 -2.25 1.36
C ARG A 18 3.24 -0.96 0.53
N VAL A 19 2.08 -0.31 0.64
CA VAL A 19 1.74 0.94 -0.04
C VAL A 19 1.08 1.91 0.93
N LYS A 20 1.30 3.21 0.70
CA LYS A 20 0.61 4.29 1.42
C LYS A 20 -0.61 4.75 0.61
N ILE A 21 -1.72 4.98 1.28
CA ILE A 21 -2.95 5.53 0.70
C ILE A 21 -3.10 6.98 1.15
N CYS A 22 -3.40 7.89 0.23
CA CYS A 22 -3.70 9.27 0.58
C CYS A 22 -5.07 9.39 1.26
N ARG A 23 -5.16 10.09 2.40
CA ARG A 23 -6.42 10.32 3.13
C ARG A 23 -7.39 11.24 2.39
N LYS A 24 -6.89 12.07 1.46
CA LYS A 24 -7.71 13.03 0.70
C LYS A 24 -8.26 12.46 -0.60
N CYS A 25 -7.40 11.85 -1.43
CA CYS A 25 -7.78 11.38 -2.77
C CYS A 25 -7.74 9.86 -2.95
N ASN A 26 -7.44 9.10 -1.88
CA ASN A 26 -7.33 7.63 -1.90
C ASN A 26 -6.35 7.03 -2.93
N ALA A 27 -5.46 7.84 -3.50
CA ALA A 27 -4.41 7.34 -4.39
C ALA A 27 -3.44 6.42 -3.63
N ARG A 28 -3.02 5.32 -4.28
CA ARG A 28 -1.92 4.46 -3.82
C ARG A 28 -0.58 5.12 -4.18
N ASN A 29 0.30 5.21 -3.21
CA ASN A 29 1.64 5.76 -3.28
C ASN A 29 2.65 4.72 -2.76
N PRO A 30 3.92 4.80 -3.20
CA PRO A 30 4.97 3.94 -2.69
C PRO A 30 5.18 4.12 -1.18
N TRP A 31 5.77 3.13 -0.53
CA TRP A 31 6.02 3.15 0.92
C TRP A 31 6.90 4.32 1.34
N ASP A 32 7.89 4.68 0.51
CA ASP A 32 8.83 5.77 0.81
C ASP A 32 8.32 7.14 0.32
N ALA A 33 7.06 7.23 -0.12
CA ALA A 33 6.49 8.51 -0.52
C ALA A 33 6.33 9.46 0.68
N GLU A 34 6.87 10.68 0.54
CA GLU A 34 6.59 11.82 1.43
C GLU A 34 5.30 12.56 1.06
N ARG A 35 4.95 12.56 -0.23
CA ARG A 35 3.81 13.31 -0.80
C ARG A 35 2.98 12.45 -1.73
N CYS A 36 1.68 12.70 -1.77
CA CYS A 36 0.78 12.02 -2.69
C CYS A 36 1.07 12.43 -4.15
N ARG A 37 1.27 11.45 -5.04
CA ARG A 37 1.55 11.68 -6.46
C ARG A 37 0.44 12.42 -7.22
N ARG A 38 -0.78 12.45 -6.70
CA ARG A 38 -1.95 13.03 -7.37
C ARG A 38 -2.33 14.40 -6.82
N CYS A 39 -2.56 14.52 -5.50
CA CYS A 39 -3.00 15.77 -4.88
C CYS A 39 -1.90 16.52 -4.12
N LYS A 40 -0.66 16.03 -4.11
CA LYS A 40 0.51 16.63 -3.43
C LYS A 40 0.38 16.80 -1.90
N SER A 41 -0.71 16.34 -1.28
CA SER A 41 -0.90 16.30 0.17
C SER A 41 0.11 15.34 0.83
N ARG A 42 0.54 15.69 2.05
CA ARG A 42 1.40 14.88 2.92
C ARG A 42 0.63 13.92 3.83
N ASP A 43 -0.71 13.94 3.76
CA ASP A 43 -1.60 13.11 4.58
C ASP A 43 -1.72 11.70 3.99
N LEU A 44 -0.66 10.92 4.15
CA LEU A 44 -0.56 9.53 3.72
C LEU A 44 -0.77 8.60 4.92
N ARG A 45 -1.47 7.48 4.72
CA ARG A 45 -1.63 6.42 5.72
C ARG A 45 -1.16 5.07 5.16
N PRO A 46 -0.63 4.16 5.97
CA PRO A 46 -0.41 2.79 5.54
C PRO A 46 -1.74 2.13 5.15
N LYS A 47 -1.70 1.27 4.12
CA LYS A 47 -2.87 0.47 3.74
C LYS A 47 -3.16 -0.55 4.83
N ARG A 48 -4.43 -0.69 5.19
CA ARG A 48 -4.87 -1.61 6.23
C ARG A 48 -4.72 -3.05 5.74
N TYR A 49 -4.11 -3.90 6.57
CA TYR A 49 -3.84 -5.30 6.23
C TYR A 49 -5.08 -6.21 6.42
N LYS A 50 -5.80 -6.05 7.54
CA LYS A 50 -7.05 -6.76 7.85
C LYS A 50 -8.16 -5.79 8.24
N LYS A 51 -9.40 -6.10 7.84
CA LYS A 51 -10.60 -5.30 8.16
C LYS A 51 -11.06 -5.53 9.59
#